data_AF-A0A928RL27-F1
#
_entry.id   AF-A0A928RL27-F1
#
_cell.length_a   1.000
_cell.length_b   1.000
_cell.length_c   1.000
_cell.angle_alpha   90.00
_cell.angle_beta   90.00
_cell.angle_gamma   90.00
#
_symmetry.space_group_name_H-M   'P 1'
#
loop_
_entity.id
_entity.type
_entity.pdbx_description
1 polymer ?
#
loop_
_entity_poly.entity_id
_entity_poly.type
_entity_poly.pdbx_seq_one_letter_code
_entity_poly.pdbx_strand_id
1 'polypeptide(L)'
;MNETVECRDFCIAISKSLDEYYNRIYDRQLNPNYDEEFISTGFYDQDMLSENEREARWQDEYYEAFAMTNGQYIRLITEKWDINEVKQAVEMFVDQLPSNIPSFLYDLVADKIDAKEYFQSLYEDRKRSLSVDTYSNDIDKQDIINTDGIIKLVELFTNMKLDYFDIALDILDNLNVKNDSVIETTVDYMCKIRPEKVFELLRDDYFDDYAKHIALTLLAETEYKTEELYQMLRTMFKNAQTTGEKLNMFFVLGTYGNPRAIPMMKKFIKDVYGERIKPPEDQQERNTLLTLFNIITDLGGNVQDLIS
;
A
#
# COMPACT_ATOMS: atom_id res chain seq x y z
N MET A 1 -3.69 -34.71 -27.95
CA MET A 1 -2.74 -33.58 -27.90
C MET A 1 -3.54 -32.31 -28.13
N ASN A 2 -3.73 -31.50 -27.09
CA ASN A 2 -4.06 -30.06 -27.06
C ASN A 2 -4.81 -29.70 -25.76
N GLU A 3 -4.27 -30.06 -24.59
CA GLU A 3 -4.81 -29.63 -23.28
C GLU A 3 -3.78 -28.86 -22.44
N THR A 4 -2.65 -28.51 -23.03
CA THR A 4 -1.71 -27.55 -22.48
C THR A 4 -1.97 -26.20 -23.15
N VAL A 5 -3.02 -25.49 -22.71
CA VAL A 5 -2.80 -24.05 -22.48
C VAL A 5 -1.84 -24.06 -21.30
N GLU A 6 -0.54 -24.15 -21.59
CA GLU A 6 0.51 -24.29 -20.58
C GLU A 6 0.34 -23.11 -19.62
N CYS A 7 0.35 -23.35 -18.30
CA CYS A 7 0.15 -22.36 -17.23
C CYS A 7 0.60 -20.93 -17.60
N ARG A 8 1.75 -20.82 -18.27
CA ARG A 8 2.28 -19.61 -18.89
C ARG A 8 1.31 -18.79 -19.74
N ASP A 9 0.69 -19.38 -20.76
CA ASP A 9 -0.20 -18.66 -21.68
C ASP A 9 -1.45 -18.16 -20.95
N PHE A 10 -1.92 -18.92 -19.96
CA PHE A 10 -2.99 -18.53 -19.07
C PHE A 10 -2.58 -17.33 -18.19
N CYS A 11 -1.43 -17.39 -17.51
CA CYS A 11 -0.92 -16.27 -16.71
C CYS A 11 -0.73 -14.99 -17.52
N ILE A 12 -0.20 -15.09 -18.75
CA ILE A 12 -0.04 -13.96 -19.66
C ILE A 12 -1.40 -13.39 -20.08
N ALA A 13 -2.37 -14.25 -20.41
CA ALA A 13 -3.72 -13.82 -20.78
C ALA A 13 -4.41 -13.08 -19.63
N ILE A 14 -4.34 -13.63 -18.40
CA ILE A 14 -4.88 -13.01 -17.20
C ILE A 14 -4.22 -11.66 -16.92
N SER A 15 -2.88 -11.57 -16.95
CA SER A 15 -2.17 -10.30 -16.76
C SER A 15 -2.62 -9.24 -17.77
N LYS A 16 -2.70 -9.58 -19.06
CA LYS A 16 -3.14 -8.63 -20.09
C LYS A 16 -4.58 -8.18 -19.88
N SER A 17 -5.47 -9.08 -19.49
CA SER A 17 -6.86 -8.73 -19.18
C SER A 17 -6.96 -7.80 -17.97
N LEU A 18 -6.13 -7.99 -16.95
CA LEU A 18 -6.05 -7.09 -15.79
C LEU A 18 -5.49 -5.71 -16.19
N ASP A 19 -4.41 -5.67 -16.97
CA ASP A 19 -3.81 -4.41 -17.43
C ASP A 19 -4.77 -3.61 -18.33
N GLU A 20 -5.46 -4.27 -19.26
CA GLU A 20 -6.49 -3.63 -20.09
C GLU A 20 -7.66 -3.11 -19.25
N TYR A 21 -8.03 -3.82 -18.18
CA TYR A 21 -9.06 -3.40 -17.25
C TYR A 21 -8.64 -2.15 -16.45
N TYR A 22 -7.45 -2.17 -15.84
CA TYR A 22 -6.94 -1.04 -15.06
C TYR A 22 -6.75 0.21 -15.93
N ASN A 23 -6.21 0.06 -17.14
CA ASN A 23 -6.06 1.18 -18.07
C ASN A 23 -7.41 1.74 -18.51
N ARG A 24 -8.44 0.92 -18.73
CA ARG A 24 -9.79 1.41 -19.06
C ARG A 24 -10.46 2.16 -17.92
N ILE A 25 -10.23 1.77 -16.67
CA ILE A 25 -10.73 2.50 -15.50
C ILE A 25 -9.99 3.83 -15.38
N TYR A 26 -8.67 3.81 -15.52
CA TYR A 26 -7.82 4.98 -15.35
C TYR A 26 -8.02 6.02 -16.46
N ASP A 27 -8.09 5.61 -17.73
CA ASP A 27 -8.35 6.50 -18.87
C ASP A 27 -9.75 7.13 -18.82
N ARG A 28 -10.73 6.44 -18.23
CA ARG A 28 -12.11 6.96 -18.08
C ARG A 28 -12.26 7.91 -16.89
N GLN A 29 -11.54 7.69 -15.79
CA GLN A 29 -11.47 8.67 -14.69
C GLN A 29 -10.87 10.02 -15.13
N LEU A 30 -10.10 10.03 -16.23
CA LEU A 30 -9.42 11.22 -16.75
C LEU A 30 -10.14 11.90 -17.93
N ASN A 31 -11.20 11.33 -18.51
CA ASN A 31 -11.81 11.87 -19.74
C ASN A 31 -13.36 11.91 -19.70
N PRO A 32 -13.97 13.07 -19.37
CA PRO A 32 -15.43 13.22 -19.28
C PRO A 32 -16.17 13.29 -20.64
N ASN A 33 -15.51 13.05 -21.77
CA ASN A 33 -16.11 13.12 -23.12
C ASN A 33 -16.26 11.75 -23.81
N TYR A 34 -16.09 10.63 -23.08
CA TYR A 34 -16.24 9.28 -23.65
C TYR A 34 -17.70 8.88 -23.95
N ASP A 35 -18.67 9.73 -23.57
CA ASP A 35 -20.11 9.43 -23.59
C ASP A 35 -20.82 9.70 -24.93
N GLU A 36 -20.22 10.48 -25.84
CA GLU A 36 -20.89 10.85 -27.10
C GLU A 36 -21.03 9.67 -28.09
N GLU A 37 -20.17 8.66 -28.02
CA GLU A 37 -20.24 7.48 -28.91
C GLU A 37 -21.38 6.52 -28.51
N PHE A 38 -21.71 6.41 -27.23
CA PHE A 38 -22.69 5.44 -26.73
C PHE A 38 -24.14 5.91 -26.81
N ILE A 39 -24.40 7.22 -26.70
CA ILE A 39 -25.74 7.81 -26.93
C ILE A 39 -26.24 7.52 -28.35
N SER A 40 -25.33 7.38 -29.32
CA SER A 40 -25.65 7.10 -30.74
C SER A 40 -26.17 5.69 -31.00
N THR A 41 -25.98 4.74 -30.07
CA THR A 41 -26.31 3.32 -30.27
C THR A 41 -27.72 2.92 -29.81
N GLY A 42 -28.51 3.87 -29.30
CA GLY A 42 -29.95 3.71 -29.09
C GLY A 42 -30.34 2.71 -27.99
N PHE A 43 -29.47 2.44 -27.03
CA PHE A 43 -29.69 1.39 -26.03
C PHE A 43 -30.59 1.75 -24.83
N TYR A 44 -31.07 3.00 -24.67
CA TYR A 44 -31.80 3.37 -23.45
C TYR A 44 -32.98 4.33 -23.62
N ASP A 45 -34.02 4.04 -22.82
CA ASP A 45 -35.27 4.77 -22.65
C ASP A 45 -35.14 5.81 -21.51
N GLN A 46 -35.84 6.94 -21.64
CA GLN A 46 -35.52 8.21 -20.95
C GLN A 46 -35.94 8.31 -19.47
N ASP A 47 -36.62 7.32 -18.89
CA ASP A 47 -37.25 7.51 -17.57
C ASP A 47 -36.52 6.83 -16.40
N MET A 48 -36.08 7.69 -15.47
CA MET A 48 -35.77 7.49 -14.03
C MET A 48 -34.59 6.62 -13.56
N LEU A 49 -33.53 7.35 -13.23
CA LEU A 49 -32.43 7.19 -12.25
C LEU A 49 -31.41 8.26 -12.69
N SER A 50 -30.74 8.96 -11.76
CA SER A 50 -29.67 9.88 -12.17
C SER A 50 -28.59 9.08 -12.92
N GLU A 51 -27.99 9.67 -13.94
CA GLU A 51 -27.00 9.02 -14.82
C GLU A 51 -25.93 8.28 -14.00
N ASN A 52 -25.45 8.93 -12.93
CA ASN A 52 -24.52 8.38 -11.95
C ASN A 52 -25.02 7.13 -11.18
N GLU A 53 -26.31 7.02 -10.88
CA GLU A 53 -26.87 5.86 -10.16
C GLU A 53 -27.11 4.66 -11.08
N ARG A 54 -27.43 4.89 -12.36
CA ARG A 54 -27.50 3.82 -13.37
C ARG A 54 -26.12 3.33 -13.73
N GLU A 55 -25.16 4.24 -13.80
CA GLU A 55 -23.77 3.96 -14.11
C GLU A 55 -23.08 3.21 -12.97
N ALA A 56 -23.28 3.61 -11.70
CA ALA A 56 -22.80 2.85 -10.55
C ALA A 56 -23.38 1.44 -10.50
N ARG A 57 -24.69 1.28 -10.76
CA ARG A 57 -25.33 -0.05 -10.82
C ARG A 57 -24.83 -0.90 -11.98
N TRP A 58 -24.64 -0.33 -13.17
CA TRP A 58 -24.11 -1.08 -14.30
C TRP A 58 -22.64 -1.47 -14.07
N GLN A 59 -21.84 -0.60 -13.47
CA GLN A 59 -20.48 -0.94 -13.06
C GLN A 59 -20.47 -2.07 -12.05
N ASP A 60 -21.33 -2.02 -11.02
CA ASP A 60 -21.45 -3.11 -10.03
C ASP A 60 -21.93 -4.42 -10.67
N GLU A 61 -22.97 -4.38 -11.52
CA GLU A 61 -23.54 -5.58 -12.17
C GLU A 61 -22.61 -6.17 -13.25
N TYR A 62 -21.94 -5.33 -14.05
CA TYR A 62 -20.95 -5.78 -15.05
C TYR A 62 -19.67 -6.25 -14.38
N TYR A 63 -19.23 -5.59 -13.30
CA TYR A 63 -18.11 -6.03 -12.48
C TYR A 63 -18.41 -7.38 -11.84
N GLU A 64 -19.57 -7.55 -11.22
CA GLU A 64 -20.00 -8.82 -10.66
C GLU A 64 -20.10 -9.89 -11.75
N ALA A 65 -20.68 -9.59 -12.91
CA ALA A 65 -20.78 -10.56 -14.00
C ALA A 65 -19.42 -10.93 -14.61
N PHE A 66 -18.52 -9.96 -14.81
CA PHE A 66 -17.17 -10.17 -15.34
C PHE A 66 -16.28 -10.91 -14.32
N ALA A 67 -16.34 -10.51 -13.04
CA ALA A 67 -15.64 -11.18 -11.94
C ALA A 67 -16.18 -12.59 -11.69
N MET A 68 -17.50 -12.81 -11.80
CA MET A 68 -18.11 -14.15 -11.70
C MET A 68 -17.73 -15.04 -12.88
N THR A 69 -17.78 -14.52 -14.12
CA THR A 69 -17.47 -15.30 -15.33
C THR A 69 -15.99 -15.64 -15.40
N ASN A 70 -15.10 -14.68 -15.11
CA ASN A 70 -13.67 -14.94 -15.00
C ASN A 70 -13.34 -15.78 -13.78
N GLY A 71 -13.96 -15.55 -12.62
CA GLY A 71 -13.72 -16.34 -11.41
C GLY A 71 -14.08 -17.82 -11.58
N GLN A 72 -15.21 -18.12 -12.21
CA GLN A 72 -15.60 -19.49 -12.53
C GLN A 72 -14.66 -20.12 -13.57
N TYR A 73 -14.27 -19.38 -14.60
CA TYR A 73 -13.34 -19.87 -15.62
C TYR A 73 -11.93 -20.11 -15.07
N ILE A 74 -11.40 -19.16 -14.29
CA ILE A 74 -10.13 -19.27 -13.56
C ILE A 74 -10.18 -20.51 -12.68
N ARG A 75 -11.23 -20.66 -11.86
CA ARG A 75 -11.39 -21.83 -10.99
C ARG A 75 -11.42 -23.14 -11.77
N LEU A 76 -12.15 -23.22 -12.88
CA LEU A 76 -12.22 -24.43 -13.71
C LEU A 76 -10.86 -24.83 -14.30
N ILE A 77 -10.02 -23.84 -14.62
CA ILE A 77 -8.66 -24.08 -15.13
C ILE A 77 -7.72 -24.48 -13.99
N THR A 78 -7.71 -23.71 -12.91
CA THR A 78 -6.74 -23.86 -11.82
C THR A 78 -7.08 -24.98 -10.84
N GLU A 79 -8.31 -25.49 -10.83
CA GLU A 79 -8.70 -26.69 -10.08
C GLU A 79 -7.85 -27.89 -10.49
N LYS A 80 -7.48 -27.97 -11.78
CA LYS A 80 -6.65 -29.05 -12.33
C LYS A 80 -5.16 -28.88 -12.08
N TRP A 81 -4.72 -27.71 -11.62
CA TRP A 81 -3.30 -27.44 -11.42
C TRP A 81 -2.73 -28.26 -10.27
N ASP A 82 -1.57 -28.86 -10.49
CA ASP A 82 -0.76 -29.44 -9.43
C ASP A 82 0.10 -28.37 -8.72
N ILE A 83 0.84 -28.79 -7.70
CA ILE A 83 1.70 -27.90 -6.92
C ILE A 83 2.76 -27.19 -7.79
N ASN A 84 3.27 -27.82 -8.85
CA ASN A 84 4.31 -27.25 -9.70
C ASN A 84 3.74 -26.17 -10.61
N GLU A 85 2.53 -26.37 -11.13
CA GLU A 85 1.82 -25.36 -11.94
C GLU A 85 1.50 -24.11 -11.10
N VAL A 86 1.08 -24.29 -9.84
CA VAL A 86 0.87 -23.15 -8.93
C VAL A 86 2.18 -22.42 -8.64
N LYS A 87 3.28 -23.15 -8.37
CA LYS A 87 4.60 -22.54 -8.16
C LYS A 87 5.07 -21.75 -9.38
N GLN A 88 4.93 -22.34 -10.57
CA GLN A 88 5.27 -21.68 -11.83
C GLN A 88 4.45 -20.39 -12.03
N ALA A 89 3.14 -20.42 -11.72
CA ALA A 89 2.31 -19.22 -11.79
C ALA A 89 2.80 -18.13 -10.83
N VAL A 90 3.13 -18.49 -9.59
CA VAL A 90 3.69 -17.54 -8.60
C VAL A 90 4.98 -16.92 -9.13
N GLU A 91 5.95 -17.72 -9.57
CA GLU A 91 7.22 -17.24 -10.11
C GLU A 91 7.00 -16.30 -11.31
N MET A 92 6.05 -16.61 -12.19
CA MET A 92 5.72 -15.75 -13.32
C MET A 92 5.17 -14.38 -12.91
N PHE A 93 4.24 -14.33 -11.96
CA PHE A 93 3.70 -13.06 -11.48
C PHE A 93 4.72 -12.27 -10.66
N VAL A 94 5.58 -12.95 -9.91
CA VAL A 94 6.67 -12.33 -9.15
C VAL A 94 7.72 -11.75 -10.09
N ASP A 95 8.22 -12.50 -11.07
CA ASP A 95 9.42 -12.11 -11.83
C ASP A 95 9.13 -11.52 -13.22
N GLN A 96 8.02 -11.85 -13.87
CA GLN A 96 7.88 -11.64 -15.33
C GLN A 96 6.72 -10.73 -15.74
N LEU A 97 5.69 -10.60 -14.91
CA LEU A 97 4.48 -9.87 -15.26
C LEU A 97 4.43 -8.52 -14.52
N PRO A 98 4.07 -7.41 -15.18
CA PRO A 98 4.04 -6.10 -14.54
C PRO A 98 2.84 -5.92 -13.59
N SER A 99 1.89 -6.85 -13.63
CA SER A 99 0.65 -6.78 -12.87
C SER A 99 0.81 -7.26 -11.42
N ASN A 100 -0.07 -6.75 -10.56
CA ASN A 100 -0.22 -7.24 -9.18
C ASN A 100 -0.60 -8.72 -9.17
N ILE A 101 -0.21 -9.42 -8.11
CA ILE A 101 -0.55 -10.84 -7.95
C ILE A 101 -2.08 -10.97 -7.80
N PRO A 102 -2.75 -11.72 -8.69
CA PRO A 102 -4.20 -11.85 -8.67
C PRO A 102 -4.68 -12.66 -7.47
N SER A 103 -5.86 -12.30 -6.93
CA SER A 103 -6.39 -12.88 -5.69
C SER A 103 -6.55 -14.39 -5.69
N PHE A 104 -6.90 -15.00 -6.83
CA PHE A 104 -7.04 -16.45 -6.94
C PHE A 104 -5.73 -17.20 -6.68
N LEU A 105 -4.56 -16.58 -6.93
CA LEU A 105 -3.27 -17.21 -6.63
C LEU A 105 -3.05 -17.30 -5.12
N TYR A 106 -3.54 -16.35 -4.33
CA TYR A 106 -3.48 -16.45 -2.87
C TYR A 106 -4.22 -17.69 -2.37
N ASP A 107 -5.41 -17.95 -2.90
CA ASP A 107 -6.21 -19.13 -2.54
C ASP A 107 -5.50 -20.43 -2.94
N LEU A 108 -4.90 -20.48 -4.14
CA LEU A 108 -4.19 -21.66 -4.62
C LEU A 108 -2.90 -21.93 -3.84
N VAL A 109 -2.14 -20.89 -3.47
CA VAL A 109 -0.95 -21.03 -2.63
C VAL A 109 -1.36 -21.58 -1.26
N ALA A 110 -2.42 -21.05 -0.65
CA ALA A 110 -2.90 -21.50 0.66
C ALA A 110 -3.36 -22.97 0.66
N ASP A 111 -3.95 -23.43 -0.44
CA ASP A 111 -4.46 -24.80 -0.59
C ASP A 111 -3.35 -25.82 -0.94
N LYS A 112 -2.42 -25.44 -1.83
CA LYS A 112 -1.55 -26.41 -2.53
C LYS A 112 -0.06 -26.32 -2.19
N ILE A 113 0.41 -25.22 -1.62
CA ILE A 113 1.84 -25.00 -1.38
C ILE A 113 2.13 -24.99 0.13
N ASP A 114 3.15 -25.73 0.56
CA ASP A 114 3.79 -25.45 1.85
C ASP A 114 4.53 -24.11 1.72
N ALA A 115 3.81 -23.05 2.06
CA ALA A 115 4.18 -21.68 1.76
C ALA A 115 5.54 -21.31 2.36
N LYS A 116 5.89 -21.82 3.55
CA LYS A 116 7.07 -21.32 4.26
C LYS A 116 8.38 -21.69 3.57
N GLU A 117 8.61 -22.98 3.31
CA GLU A 117 9.85 -23.43 2.67
C GLU A 117 9.97 -22.90 1.23
N TYR A 118 8.84 -22.85 0.52
CA TYR A 118 8.81 -22.36 -0.85
C TYR A 118 9.17 -20.87 -0.94
N PHE A 119 8.51 -20.02 -0.15
CA PHE A 119 8.77 -18.59 -0.16
C PHE A 119 10.14 -18.23 0.41
N GLN A 120 10.62 -18.99 1.40
CA GLN A 120 11.98 -18.83 1.88
C GLN A 120 13.00 -19.14 0.79
N SER A 121 12.82 -20.23 0.02
CA SER A 121 13.69 -20.52 -1.13
C SER A 121 13.67 -19.40 -2.17
N LEU A 122 12.49 -18.92 -2.55
CA LEU A 122 12.35 -17.83 -3.51
C LEU A 122 13.04 -16.54 -3.04
N TYR A 123 12.91 -16.20 -1.76
CA TYR A 123 13.58 -15.06 -1.18
C TYR A 123 15.11 -15.23 -1.22
N GLU A 124 15.63 -16.37 -0.76
CA GLU A 124 17.08 -16.62 -0.73
C GLU A 124 17.74 -16.54 -2.11
N ASP A 125 17.03 -16.97 -3.16
CA ASP A 125 17.50 -16.86 -4.55
C ASP A 125 17.63 -15.41 -5.04
N ARG A 126 16.80 -14.50 -4.50
CA ARG A 126 16.72 -13.08 -4.90
C ARG A 126 17.48 -12.15 -3.96
N LYS A 127 17.71 -12.55 -2.71
CA LYS A 127 18.27 -11.75 -1.62
C LYS A 127 19.56 -11.02 -1.99
N ARG A 128 20.41 -11.63 -2.83
CA ARG A 128 21.69 -11.01 -3.26
C ARG A 128 21.48 -9.69 -3.98
N SER A 129 20.37 -9.53 -4.69
CA SER A 129 20.07 -8.31 -5.45
C SER A 129 19.71 -7.12 -4.55
N LEU A 130 19.29 -7.33 -3.29
CA LEU A 130 19.07 -6.26 -2.31
C LEU A 130 20.35 -5.47 -1.98
N SER A 131 21.51 -6.08 -2.21
CA SER A 131 22.79 -5.45 -1.96
C SER A 131 23.31 -4.59 -3.12
N VAL A 132 22.62 -4.62 -4.26
CA VAL A 132 23.03 -3.95 -5.51
C VAL A 132 22.36 -2.58 -5.61
N ASP A 133 23.13 -1.57 -6.02
CA ASP A 133 22.59 -0.23 -6.24
C ASP A 133 21.72 -0.18 -7.51
N THR A 134 20.40 -0.13 -7.30
CA THR A 134 19.41 -0.08 -8.39
C THR A 134 19.40 1.20 -9.22
N TYR A 135 20.12 2.23 -8.76
CA TYR A 135 20.24 3.51 -9.46
C TYR A 135 21.58 3.65 -10.21
N SER A 136 22.43 2.63 -10.17
CA SER A 136 23.67 2.60 -10.94
C SER A 136 23.40 2.45 -12.44
N ASN A 137 24.14 3.18 -13.28
CA ASN A 137 24.05 3.07 -14.74
C ASN A 137 24.48 1.69 -15.29
N ASP A 138 25.16 0.87 -14.46
CA ASP A 138 25.67 -0.45 -14.83
C ASP A 138 24.85 -1.60 -14.18
N ILE A 139 23.63 -1.34 -13.70
CA ILE A 139 22.84 -2.40 -13.05
C ILE A 139 22.41 -3.51 -14.03
N ASP A 140 22.53 -4.76 -13.57
CA ASP A 140 21.96 -5.92 -14.25
C ASP A 140 20.42 -5.88 -14.18
N LYS A 141 19.76 -6.07 -15.32
CA LYS A 141 18.29 -6.17 -15.38
C LYS A 141 17.75 -7.25 -14.45
N GLN A 142 18.51 -8.33 -14.24
CA GLN A 142 18.10 -9.38 -13.32
C GLN A 142 18.02 -8.91 -11.87
N ASP A 143 18.88 -7.96 -11.45
CA ASP A 143 18.84 -7.42 -10.09
C ASP A 143 17.61 -6.54 -9.86
N ILE A 144 17.19 -5.80 -10.88
CA ILE A 144 15.92 -5.04 -10.85
C ILE A 144 14.75 -6.03 -10.72
N ILE A 145 14.69 -7.04 -11.59
CA ILE A 145 13.63 -8.08 -11.57
C ILE A 145 13.56 -8.77 -10.21
N ASN A 146 14.71 -9.14 -9.65
CA ASN A 146 14.77 -9.81 -8.34
C ASN A 146 14.29 -8.90 -7.21
N THR A 147 14.63 -7.60 -7.26
CA THR A 147 14.19 -6.62 -6.26
C THR A 147 12.68 -6.39 -6.33
N ASP A 148 12.13 -6.20 -7.54
CA ASP A 148 10.68 -6.11 -7.76
C ASP A 148 9.97 -7.40 -7.32
N GLY A 149 10.60 -8.55 -7.56
CA GLY A 149 10.11 -9.84 -7.11
C GLY A 149 10.03 -9.93 -5.57
N ILE A 150 11.00 -9.37 -4.84
CA ILE A 150 10.96 -9.31 -3.37
C ILE A 150 9.78 -8.44 -2.90
N ILE A 151 9.53 -7.29 -3.52
CA ILE A 151 8.38 -6.43 -3.18
C ILE A 151 7.07 -7.23 -3.32
N LYS A 152 6.88 -7.89 -4.46
CA LYS A 152 5.69 -8.72 -4.71
C LYS A 152 5.57 -9.92 -3.78
N LEU A 153 6.68 -10.52 -3.36
CA LEU A 153 6.68 -11.57 -2.35
C LEU A 153 6.15 -11.02 -1.01
N VAL A 154 6.60 -9.85 -0.59
CA VAL A 154 6.11 -9.20 0.64
C VAL A 154 4.64 -8.83 0.54
N GLU A 155 4.18 -8.32 -0.61
CA GLU A 155 2.75 -8.07 -0.86
C GLU A 155 1.92 -9.35 -0.75
N LEU A 156 2.42 -10.46 -1.30
CA LEU A 156 1.80 -11.77 -1.16
C LEU A 156 1.71 -12.18 0.31
N PHE A 157 2.80 -12.04 1.09
CA PHE A 157 2.78 -12.36 2.52
C PHE A 157 1.75 -11.52 3.28
N THR A 158 1.64 -10.23 2.93
CA THR A 158 0.68 -9.29 3.51
C THR A 158 -0.75 -9.72 3.22
N ASN A 159 -1.09 -9.96 1.95
CA ASN A 159 -2.44 -10.30 1.52
C ASN A 159 -2.88 -11.66 2.04
N MET A 160 -1.95 -12.61 2.14
CA MET A 160 -2.20 -13.94 2.69
C MET A 160 -2.12 -13.99 4.23
N LYS A 161 -1.73 -12.89 4.89
CA LYS A 161 -1.51 -12.81 6.34
C LYS A 161 -0.54 -13.88 6.85
N LEU A 162 0.49 -14.19 6.06
CA LEU A 162 1.52 -15.15 6.44
C LEU A 162 2.51 -14.48 7.38
N ASP A 163 2.87 -15.17 8.46
CA ASP A 163 3.82 -14.67 9.46
C ASP A 163 5.25 -15.14 9.15
N TYR A 164 5.93 -14.34 8.33
CA TYR A 164 7.32 -14.45 7.91
C TYR A 164 8.09 -13.20 8.32
N PHE A 165 7.86 -12.74 9.55
CA PHE A 165 8.53 -11.58 10.12
C PHE A 165 10.06 -11.68 10.07
N ASP A 166 10.61 -12.88 10.25
CA ASP A 166 12.07 -13.14 10.14
C ASP A 166 12.61 -12.83 8.73
N ILE A 167 11.84 -13.13 7.66
CA ILE A 167 12.23 -12.79 6.29
C ILE A 167 12.18 -11.28 6.09
N ALA A 168 11.15 -10.59 6.62
CA ALA A 168 11.05 -9.14 6.54
C ALA A 168 12.20 -8.42 7.25
N LEU A 169 12.62 -8.91 8.41
CA LEU A 169 13.84 -8.43 9.08
C LEU A 169 15.08 -8.63 8.21
N ASP A 170 15.24 -9.83 7.66
CA ASP A 170 16.40 -10.16 6.82
C ASP A 170 16.42 -9.33 5.51
N ILE A 171 15.25 -8.96 4.95
CA ILE A 171 15.17 -7.99 3.85
C ILE A 171 15.78 -6.65 4.25
N LEU A 172 15.38 -6.09 5.40
CA LEU A 172 15.89 -4.81 5.88
C LEU A 172 17.39 -4.87 6.22
N ASP A 173 17.86 -5.97 6.82
CA ASP A 173 19.26 -6.17 7.16
C ASP A 173 20.19 -6.29 5.93
N ASN A 174 19.67 -6.77 4.79
CA ASN A 174 20.46 -6.97 3.57
C ASN A 174 20.31 -5.85 2.54
N LEU A 175 19.50 -4.85 2.84
CA LEU A 175 19.30 -3.68 2.00
C LEU A 175 20.47 -2.69 2.17
N ASN A 176 21.54 -2.91 1.40
CA ASN A 176 22.74 -2.05 1.48
C ASN A 176 22.54 -0.67 0.84
N VAL A 177 21.59 -0.55 -0.08
CA VAL A 177 21.28 0.69 -0.80
C VAL A 177 19.83 1.07 -0.49
N LYS A 178 19.60 2.34 -0.15
CA LYS A 178 18.24 2.83 0.13
C LYS A 178 17.36 2.61 -1.09
N ASN A 179 16.43 1.67 -0.97
CA ASN A 179 15.35 1.44 -1.90
C ASN A 179 14.04 1.70 -1.16
N ASP A 180 13.47 2.87 -1.38
CA ASP A 180 12.30 3.36 -0.66
C ASP A 180 11.12 2.40 -0.79
N SER A 181 10.87 1.86 -1.99
CA SER A 181 9.77 0.92 -2.22
C SER A 181 9.92 -0.38 -1.44
N VAL A 182 11.13 -0.95 -1.39
CA VAL A 182 11.38 -2.16 -0.58
C VAL A 182 11.16 -1.87 0.91
N ILE A 183 11.66 -0.74 1.41
CA ILE A 183 11.51 -0.35 2.82
C ILE A 183 10.03 -0.15 3.15
N GLU A 184 9.32 0.64 2.36
CA GLU A 184 7.90 0.96 2.57
C GLU A 184 7.04 -0.31 2.60
N THR A 185 7.16 -1.16 1.58
CA THR A 185 6.37 -2.41 1.50
C THR A 185 6.72 -3.38 2.63
N THR A 186 8.01 -3.50 2.99
CA THR A 186 8.46 -4.41 4.06
C THR A 186 8.01 -3.93 5.43
N VAL A 187 8.14 -2.64 5.73
CA VAL A 187 7.71 -2.07 7.01
C VAL A 187 6.19 -2.08 7.14
N ASP A 188 5.45 -1.82 6.06
CA ASP A 188 3.98 -1.96 6.03
C ASP A 188 3.53 -3.38 6.39
N TYR A 189 4.13 -4.39 5.74
CA TYR A 189 3.93 -5.79 6.08
C TYR A 189 4.20 -6.06 7.57
N MET A 190 5.36 -5.64 8.08
CA MET A 190 5.73 -5.85 9.48
C MET A 190 4.72 -5.22 10.45
N CYS A 191 4.26 -4.00 10.18
CA CYS A 191 3.24 -3.29 10.97
C CYS A 191 1.89 -4.00 10.94
N LYS A 192 1.48 -4.56 9.81
CA LYS A 192 0.21 -5.27 9.66
C LYS A 192 0.20 -6.65 10.32
N ILE A 193 1.32 -7.36 10.31
CA ILE A 193 1.39 -8.73 10.85
C ILE A 193 1.81 -8.76 12.33
N ARG A 194 2.82 -7.98 12.73
CA ARG A 194 3.40 -7.96 14.08
C ARG A 194 3.67 -6.54 14.58
N PRO A 195 2.63 -5.69 14.76
CA PRO A 195 2.81 -4.31 15.22
C PRO A 195 3.52 -4.21 16.58
N GLU A 196 3.35 -5.20 17.46
CA GLU A 196 4.04 -5.27 18.75
C GLU A 196 5.55 -5.43 18.59
N LYS A 197 5.99 -6.20 17.59
CA LYS A 197 7.42 -6.39 17.28
C LYS A 197 8.02 -5.17 16.62
N VAL A 198 7.29 -4.51 15.73
CA VAL A 198 7.73 -3.23 15.17
C VAL A 198 7.92 -2.19 16.29
N PHE A 199 7.02 -2.15 17.26
CA PHE A 199 7.16 -1.26 18.41
C PHE A 199 8.40 -1.58 19.26
N GLU A 200 8.72 -2.87 19.50
CA GLU A 200 9.97 -3.28 20.15
C GLU A 200 11.20 -2.78 19.37
N LEU A 201 11.24 -3.00 18.05
CA LEU A 201 12.34 -2.56 17.18
C LEU A 201 12.53 -1.04 17.17
N LEU A 202 11.43 -0.27 17.20
CA LEU A 202 11.46 1.18 17.31
C LEU A 202 12.07 1.66 18.64
N ARG A 203 11.84 0.93 19.73
CA ARG A 203 12.42 1.23 21.04
C ARG A 203 13.91 0.91 21.12
N ASP A 204 14.32 -0.14 20.42
CA ASP A 204 15.71 -0.59 20.36
C ASP A 204 16.53 0.19 19.31
N ASP A 205 15.92 1.19 18.67
CA ASP A 205 16.52 2.05 17.64
C ASP A 205 17.11 1.25 16.47
N TYR A 206 16.45 0.14 16.12
CA TYR A 206 16.89 -0.76 15.05
C TYR A 206 16.78 -0.11 13.66
N PHE A 207 15.69 0.62 13.42
CA PHE A 207 15.44 1.26 12.12
C PHE A 207 16.30 2.51 11.93
N ASP A 208 16.78 2.73 10.70
CA ASP A 208 17.34 4.02 10.32
C ASP A 208 16.26 5.12 10.33
N ASP A 209 16.67 6.40 10.22
CA ASP A 209 15.73 7.54 10.35
C ASP A 209 14.54 7.47 9.38
N TYR A 210 14.74 6.94 8.16
CA TYR A 210 13.71 6.89 7.14
C TYR A 210 12.73 5.73 7.40
N ALA A 211 13.24 4.51 7.61
CA ALA A 211 12.43 3.34 7.96
C ALA A 211 11.69 3.56 9.29
N LYS A 212 12.33 4.24 10.25
CA LYS A 212 11.71 4.65 11.51
C LYS A 212 10.51 5.56 11.28
N HIS A 213 10.63 6.55 10.39
CA HIS A 213 9.51 7.44 10.08
C HIS A 213 8.33 6.70 9.44
N ILE A 214 8.61 5.82 8.48
CA ILE A 214 7.61 4.94 7.86
C ILE A 214 6.95 4.06 8.92
N ALA A 215 7.73 3.37 9.74
CA ALA A 215 7.25 2.47 10.78
C ALA A 215 6.34 3.21 11.78
N LEU A 216 6.71 4.42 12.23
CA LEU A 216 5.87 5.21 13.13
C LEU A 216 4.54 5.61 12.50
N THR A 217 4.56 5.99 11.23
CA THR A 217 3.37 6.43 10.49
C THR A 217 2.40 5.25 10.34
N LEU A 218 2.91 4.13 9.81
CA LEU A 218 2.10 2.94 9.57
C LEU A 218 1.62 2.30 10.88
N LEU A 219 2.47 2.25 11.91
CA LEU A 219 2.06 1.74 13.23
C LEU A 219 0.94 2.58 13.85
N ALA A 220 0.94 3.90 13.63
CA ALA A 220 -0.13 4.79 14.11
C ALA A 220 -1.48 4.55 13.40
N GLU A 221 -1.48 3.99 12.20
CA GLU A 221 -2.67 3.60 11.45
C GLU A 221 -3.25 2.26 11.91
N THR A 222 -2.45 1.41 12.55
CA THR A 222 -2.91 0.11 13.04
C THR A 222 -3.81 0.22 14.28
N GLU A 223 -4.48 -0.89 14.61
CA GLU A 223 -5.24 -1.06 15.85
C GLU A 223 -4.33 -1.17 17.10
N TYR A 224 -3.00 -1.23 16.94
CA TYR A 224 -2.05 -1.33 18.05
C TYR A 224 -1.83 0.03 18.75
N LYS A 225 -2.88 0.55 19.38
CA LYS A 225 -2.88 1.89 20.00
C LYS A 225 -2.67 1.83 21.52
N THR A 226 -1.46 1.45 21.94
CA THR A 226 -1.09 1.34 23.36
C THR A 226 -0.68 2.67 24.00
N GLU A 227 -0.85 2.82 25.32
CA GLU A 227 -0.38 4.02 26.04
C GLU A 227 1.14 4.20 25.89
N GLU A 228 1.91 3.12 25.81
CA GLU A 228 3.36 3.15 25.63
C GLU A 228 3.75 3.74 24.27
N LEU A 229 3.07 3.32 23.20
CA LEU A 229 3.25 3.91 21.86
C LEU A 229 2.91 5.41 21.88
N TYR A 230 1.79 5.79 22.50
CA TYR A 230 1.44 7.20 22.66
C TYR A 230 2.53 8.01 23.39
N GLN A 231 3.09 7.49 24.49
CA GLN A 231 4.16 8.18 25.21
C GLN A 231 5.44 8.28 24.38
N MET A 232 5.76 7.26 23.57
CA MET A 232 6.88 7.32 22.63
C MET A 232 6.67 8.42 21.59
N LEU A 233 5.54 8.42 20.88
CA LEU A 233 5.21 9.45 19.87
C LEU A 233 5.25 10.86 20.46
N ARG A 234 4.70 11.03 21.66
CA ARG A 234 4.71 12.30 22.40
C ARG A 234 6.13 12.74 22.75
N THR A 235 6.99 11.82 23.16
CA THR A 235 8.39 12.12 23.51
C THR A 235 9.17 12.51 22.26
N MET A 236 8.98 11.79 21.16
CA MET A 236 9.58 12.12 19.87
C MET A 236 9.15 13.51 19.37
N PHE A 237 7.86 13.83 19.42
CA PHE A 237 7.36 15.16 19.06
C PHE A 237 8.01 16.29 19.89
N LYS A 238 8.19 16.08 21.19
CA LYS A 238 8.82 17.08 22.07
C LYS A 238 10.31 17.25 21.80
N ASN A 239 10.99 16.16 21.47
CA ASN A 239 12.44 16.13 21.26
C ASN A 239 12.86 16.45 19.83
N ALA A 240 11.92 16.49 18.88
CA ALA A 240 12.14 16.95 17.52
C ALA A 240 12.79 18.35 17.53
N GLN A 241 13.92 18.49 16.82
CA GLN A 241 14.76 19.67 16.81
C GLN A 241 14.33 20.66 15.73
N THR A 242 13.79 20.16 14.62
CA THR A 242 13.35 20.99 13.49
C THR A 242 11.84 21.15 13.43
N THR A 243 11.37 22.24 12.81
CA THR A 243 9.95 22.43 12.52
C THR A 243 9.41 21.33 11.61
N GLY A 244 10.21 20.86 10.65
CA GLY A 244 9.84 19.76 9.75
C GLY A 244 9.60 18.44 10.49
N GLU A 245 10.52 18.05 11.38
CA GLU A 245 10.34 16.87 12.24
C GLU A 245 9.10 16.98 13.12
N LYS A 246 8.85 18.16 13.69
CA LYS A 246 7.64 18.40 14.49
C LYS A 246 6.37 18.30 13.65
N LEU A 247 6.37 18.80 12.41
CA LEU A 247 5.25 18.65 11.48
C LEU A 247 5.01 17.17 11.16
N ASN A 248 6.06 16.41 10.84
CA ASN A 248 5.93 14.98 10.57
C ASN A 248 5.33 14.24 11.79
N MET A 249 5.86 14.49 13.00
CA MET A 249 5.30 13.90 14.22
C MET A 249 3.89 14.42 14.55
N PHE A 250 3.52 15.63 14.13
CA PHE A 250 2.16 16.16 14.24
C PHE A 250 1.20 15.29 13.44
N PHE A 251 1.54 14.96 12.19
CA PHE A 251 0.75 14.08 11.35
C PHE A 251 0.63 12.69 11.96
N VAL A 252 1.75 12.08 12.40
CA VAL A 252 1.72 10.77 13.06
C VAL A 252 0.83 10.76 14.31
N LEU A 253 0.90 11.80 15.15
CA LEU A 253 0.02 11.92 16.33
C LEU A 253 -1.45 12.13 15.95
N GLY A 254 -1.71 12.85 14.84
CA GLY A 254 -3.03 12.99 14.24
C GLY A 254 -3.61 11.64 13.83
N THR A 255 -2.86 10.89 13.03
CA THR A 255 -3.20 9.54 12.58
C THR A 255 -3.42 8.57 13.74
N TYR A 256 -2.56 8.65 14.78
CA TYR A 256 -2.72 7.86 15.99
C TYR A 256 -4.09 8.10 16.66
N GLY A 257 -4.61 9.33 16.62
CA GLY A 257 -6.00 9.59 16.97
C GLY A 257 -6.27 9.86 18.46
N ASN A 258 -5.26 10.20 19.26
CA ASN A 258 -5.46 10.41 20.71
C ASN A 258 -5.64 11.91 21.07
N PRO A 259 -6.82 12.32 21.59
CA PRO A 259 -7.11 13.72 21.91
C PRO A 259 -6.17 14.37 22.91
N ARG A 260 -5.44 13.59 23.73
CA ARG A 260 -4.43 14.12 24.67
C ARG A 260 -3.27 14.83 23.95
N ALA A 261 -3.08 14.60 22.65
CA ALA A 261 -2.09 15.32 21.83
C ALA A 261 -2.48 16.78 21.55
N ILE A 262 -3.79 17.12 21.57
CA ILE A 262 -4.31 18.43 21.16
C ILE A 262 -3.59 19.61 21.83
N PRO A 263 -3.39 19.66 23.17
CA PRO A 263 -2.76 20.83 23.80
C PRO A 263 -1.33 21.08 23.29
N MET A 264 -0.59 20.00 23.02
CA MET A 264 0.77 20.05 22.52
C MET A 264 0.80 20.47 21.05
N MET A 265 -0.13 19.95 20.24
CA MET A 265 -0.33 20.31 18.84
C MET A 265 -0.69 21.80 18.69
N LYS A 266 -1.65 22.29 19.48
CA LYS A 266 -2.01 23.72 19.54
C LYS A 266 -0.83 24.60 19.91
N LYS A 267 -0.06 24.19 20.93
CA LYS A 267 1.14 24.92 21.34
C LYS A 267 2.13 25.03 20.18
N PHE A 268 2.38 23.94 19.47
CA PHE A 268 3.26 23.96 18.30
C PHE A 268 2.78 24.93 17.21
N ILE A 269 1.49 24.92 16.87
CA ILE A 269 0.95 25.88 15.90
C ILE A 269 1.19 27.32 16.37
N LYS A 270 0.95 27.62 17.65
CA LYS A 270 1.22 28.96 18.21
C LYS A 270 2.70 29.34 18.18
N ASP A 271 3.59 28.39 18.45
CA ASP A 271 5.03 28.61 18.42
C ASP A 271 5.51 28.92 16.98
N VAL A 272 4.87 28.35 15.95
CA VAL A 272 5.24 28.55 14.53
C VAL A 272 4.55 29.77 13.91
N TYR A 273 3.25 29.93 14.14
CA TYR A 273 2.40 30.93 13.45
C TYR A 273 1.98 32.10 14.36
N GLY A 274 2.34 32.08 15.64
CA GLY A 274 2.02 33.09 16.64
C GLY A 274 0.75 32.80 17.46
N GLU A 275 0.55 33.55 18.55
CA GLU A 275 -0.56 33.38 19.51
C GLU A 275 -1.96 33.62 18.90
N ARG A 276 -2.01 34.38 17.80
CA ARG A 276 -3.22 34.73 17.06
C ARG A 276 -2.89 34.71 15.57
N ILE A 277 -3.34 33.67 14.89
CA ILE A 277 -2.97 33.39 13.50
C ILE A 277 -3.75 34.32 12.59
N LYS A 278 -3.01 35.19 11.89
CA LYS A 278 -3.58 36.02 10.82
C LYS A 278 -3.90 35.15 9.60
N PRO A 279 -4.85 35.55 8.74
CA PRO A 279 -5.08 34.86 7.48
C PRO A 279 -3.77 34.77 6.68
N PRO A 280 -3.27 33.56 6.36
CA PRO A 280 -2.05 33.41 5.58
C PRO A 280 -2.21 34.05 4.20
N GLU A 281 -1.18 34.79 3.77
CA GLU A 281 -1.10 35.43 2.45
C GLU A 281 -0.66 34.43 1.38
N ASP A 282 0.13 33.43 1.77
CA ASP A 282 0.59 32.35 0.90
C ASP A 282 -0.40 31.17 0.87
N GLN A 283 -0.59 30.60 -0.33
CA GLN A 283 -1.51 29.49 -0.55
C GLN A 283 -1.01 28.19 0.08
N GLN A 284 0.31 27.94 0.07
CA GLN A 284 0.89 26.73 0.66
C GLN A 284 0.82 26.77 2.18
N GLU A 285 1.11 27.93 2.79
CA GLU A 285 0.92 28.16 4.21
C GLU A 285 -0.56 27.98 4.62
N ARG A 286 -1.50 28.52 3.82
CA ARG A 286 -2.94 28.32 4.04
C ARG A 286 -3.33 26.85 4.03
N ASN A 287 -2.90 26.09 3.03
CA ASN A 287 -3.22 24.66 2.92
C ASN A 287 -2.66 23.88 4.11
N THR A 288 -1.42 24.19 4.52
CA THR A 288 -0.78 23.57 5.69
C THR A 288 -1.58 23.84 6.97
N LEU A 289 -1.93 25.10 7.24
CA LEU A 289 -2.72 25.48 8.40
C LEU A 289 -4.10 24.81 8.40
N LEU A 290 -4.78 24.74 7.26
CA LEU A 290 -6.06 24.04 7.13
C LEU A 290 -5.92 22.55 7.50
N THR A 291 -4.89 21.87 7.00
CA THR A 291 -4.67 20.47 7.36
C THR A 291 -4.39 20.31 8.86
N LEU A 292 -3.55 21.16 9.45
CA LEU A 292 -3.27 21.12 10.90
C LEU A 292 -4.53 21.36 11.75
N PHE A 293 -5.40 22.28 11.31
CA PHE A 293 -6.68 22.54 11.98
C PHE A 293 -7.68 21.40 11.83
N ASN A 294 -7.76 20.78 10.65
CA ASN A 294 -8.60 19.62 10.41
C ASN A 294 -8.21 18.48 11.34
N ILE A 295 -6.90 18.16 11.44
CA ILE A 295 -6.40 17.15 12.36
C ILE A 295 -6.80 17.43 13.81
N ILE A 296 -6.63 18.67 14.30
CA ILE A 296 -7.05 19.03 15.67
C ILE A 296 -8.56 18.84 15.85
N THR A 297 -9.35 19.22 14.84
CA THR A 297 -10.81 19.11 14.87
C THR A 297 -11.26 17.66 14.86
N ASP A 298 -10.64 16.81 14.05
CA ASP A 298 -10.91 15.37 13.96
C ASP A 298 -10.59 14.66 15.27
N LEU A 299 -9.59 15.13 16.01
CA LEU A 299 -9.28 14.69 17.37
C LEU A 299 -10.29 15.19 18.43
N GLY A 300 -11.28 16.01 18.05
CA GLY A 300 -12.28 16.61 18.95
C GLY A 300 -11.86 17.94 19.57
N GLY A 301 -10.81 18.58 19.05
CA GLY A 301 -10.33 19.88 19.49
C GLY A 301 -11.08 21.05 18.84
N ASN A 302 -11.21 22.16 19.56
CA ASN A 302 -11.65 23.43 18.98
C ASN A 302 -10.44 24.18 18.42
N VAL A 303 -10.50 24.76 17.22
CA VAL A 303 -9.42 25.59 16.65
C VAL A 303 -9.72 27.09 16.68
N GLN A 304 -10.93 27.49 17.07
CA GLN A 304 -11.35 28.89 17.12
C GLN A 304 -10.53 29.73 18.10
N ASP A 305 -9.93 29.12 19.13
CA ASP A 305 -9.03 29.79 20.06
C ASP A 305 -7.64 30.12 19.46
N LEU A 306 -7.34 29.63 18.25
CA LEU A 306 -6.11 29.91 17.51
C LEU A 306 -6.28 31.01 16.45
N ILE A 307 -7.52 31.28 16.03
CA ILE A 307 -7.86 32.20 14.95
C ILE A 307 -8.15 33.59 15.54
N SER A 308 -7.58 34.63 14.92
CA SER A 308 -7.69 36.03 15.36
C SER A 308 -8.91 36.73 14.82
#